data_AF-A0A0T8TLK7-F1
#
_entry.id   AF-A0A0T8TLK7-F1
#
_cell.length_a   1.000
_cell.length_b   1.000
_cell.length_c   1.000
_cell.angle_alpha   90.00
_cell.angle_beta   90.00
_cell.angle_gamma   90.00
#
_symmetry.space_group_name_H-M   'P 1'
#
loop_
_entity.id
_entity.type
_entity.pdbx_description
1 polymer ?
#
loop_
_entity_poly.entity_id
_entity_poly.type
_entity_poly.pdbx_seq_one_letter_code
_entity_poly.pdbx_strand_id
1 'polypeptide(L)'
;MKKLFILISNLLASLFFVWVFTIWTDTYVSRYYPNVVVRDSSPETTFQHIATRLEKLAEETDSFIAIQHQDPNSEGTTVFSYTTFGDGKLPDGLQEKN
;
A
#
# COMPACT_ATOMS: atom_id res chain seq x y z
N MET A 1 -14.43 -34.37 -27.55
CA MET A 1 -15.03 -33.04 -27.24
C MET A 1 -15.08 -32.74 -25.74
N LYS A 2 -15.67 -33.59 -24.89
CA LYS A 2 -15.75 -33.33 -23.42
C LYS A 2 -14.39 -33.19 -22.72
N LYS A 3 -13.42 -34.06 -23.00
CA LYS A 3 -12.07 -34.01 -22.36
C LYS A 3 -11.28 -32.75 -22.74
N LEU A 4 -11.37 -32.33 -24.00
CA LEU A 4 -10.71 -31.11 -24.49
C LEU A 4 -11.35 -29.86 -23.87
N PHE A 5 -12.68 -29.84 -23.75
CA PHE A 5 -13.40 -28.76 -23.08
C PHE A 5 -12.99 -28.62 -21.60
N ILE A 6 -12.87 -29.74 -20.88
CA ILE A 6 -12.43 -29.75 -19.47
C ILE A 6 -11.00 -29.22 -19.33
N LEU A 7 -10.09 -29.59 -20.24
CA LEU A 7 -8.72 -29.10 -20.22
C LEU A 7 -8.67 -27.59 -20.46
N ILE A 8 -9.40 -27.09 -21.46
CA ILE A 8 -9.45 -25.67 -21.79
C ILE A 8 -10.10 -24.87 -20.64
N SER A 9 -11.18 -25.36 -20.04
CA SER A 9 -11.83 -24.63 -18.94
C SER A 9 -10.95 -24.55 -17.70
N ASN A 10 -10.21 -25.61 -17.36
CA ASN A 10 -9.27 -25.58 -16.24
C ASN A 10 -8.08 -24.66 -16.51
N LEU A 11 -7.59 -24.63 -17.75
CA LEU A 11 -6.52 -23.70 -18.13
C LEU A 11 -6.98 -22.24 -18.01
N LEU A 12 -8.17 -21.92 -18.54
CA LEU A 12 -8.77 -20.59 -18.43
C LEU A 12 -9.01 -20.19 -16.97
N ALA A 13 -9.55 -21.09 -16.16
CA ALA A 13 -9.75 -20.83 -14.73
C ALA A 13 -8.41 -20.57 -14.02
N SER A 14 -7.37 -21.36 -14.33
CA SER A 14 -6.04 -21.17 -13.75
C SER A 14 -5.44 -19.81 -14.12
N LEU A 15 -5.52 -19.43 -15.40
CA LEU A 15 -5.07 -18.12 -15.87
C LEU A 15 -5.85 -16.97 -15.22
N PHE A 16 -7.16 -17.12 -15.07
CA PHE A 16 -8.01 -16.16 -14.37
C PHE A 16 -7.56 -15.99 -12.91
N PHE A 17 -7.30 -17.07 -12.18
CA PHE A 17 -6.84 -16.98 -10.79
C PHE A 17 -5.47 -16.30 -10.69
N VAL A 18 -4.51 -16.65 -11.56
CA VAL A 18 -3.20 -15.95 -11.60
C VAL A 18 -3.38 -14.45 -11.81
N TRP A 19 -4.26 -14.06 -12.74
CA TRP A 19 -4.56 -12.67 -13.00
C TRP A 19 -5.19 -11.96 -11.79
N VAL A 20 -6.18 -12.58 -11.13
CA VAL A 20 -6.80 -12.03 -9.91
C VAL A 20 -5.78 -11.86 -8.79
N PHE A 21 -4.93 -12.85 -8.52
CA PHE A 21 -3.92 -12.74 -7.46
C PHE A 21 -2.91 -11.61 -7.75
N THR A 22 -2.55 -11.40 -9.02
CA THR A 22 -1.62 -10.34 -9.43
C THR A 22 -2.19 -8.93 -9.25
N ILE A 23 -3.50 -8.74 -9.42
CA ILE A 23 -4.16 -7.44 -9.18
C ILE A 23 -4.32 -7.18 -7.67
N TRP A 24 -4.62 -8.22 -6.90
CA TRP A 24 -4.92 -8.09 -5.48
C TRP A 24 -3.69 -7.90 -4.59
N THR A 25 -2.49 -8.23 -5.07
CA THR A 25 -1.24 -8.08 -4.31
C THR A 25 -1.03 -6.67 -3.77
N ASP A 26 -1.33 -5.64 -4.58
CA ASP A 26 -1.18 -4.23 -4.14
C ASP A 26 -2.24 -3.84 -3.11
N THR A 27 -3.45 -4.37 -3.24
CA THR A 27 -4.56 -4.11 -2.30
C THR A 27 -4.33 -4.81 -0.95
N TYR A 28 -3.63 -5.95 -0.97
CA TYR A 28 -3.35 -6.76 0.21
C TYR A 28 -2.53 -5.97 1.25
N VAL A 29 -1.52 -5.22 0.81
CA VAL A 29 -0.68 -4.42 1.72
C VAL A 29 -1.52 -3.36 2.44
N SER A 30 -2.33 -2.57 1.74
CA SER A 30 -3.13 -1.51 2.38
C SER A 30 -4.17 -2.06 3.39
N ARG A 31 -4.74 -3.25 3.12
CA ARG A 31 -5.82 -3.83 3.93
C ARG A 31 -5.35 -4.41 5.26
N TYR A 32 -4.18 -5.05 5.28
CA TYR A 32 -3.74 -5.85 6.43
C TYR A 32 -2.77 -5.12 7.38
N TYR A 33 -2.18 -4.00 6.96
CA TYR A 33 -1.44 -3.15 7.89
C TYR A 33 -2.42 -2.31 8.73
N PRO A 34 -2.22 -2.19 10.05
CA PRO A 34 -2.98 -1.27 10.87
C PRO A 34 -2.90 0.14 10.27
N ASN A 35 -4.03 0.64 9.77
CA ASN A 35 -4.12 1.95 9.13
C ASN A 35 -5.00 2.88 9.97
N VAL A 36 -4.66 4.16 9.92
CA VAL A 36 -5.44 5.24 10.51
C VAL A 36 -5.70 6.28 9.43
N VAL A 37 -6.90 6.85 9.43
CA VAL A 37 -7.30 7.89 8.48
C VAL A 37 -7.57 9.17 9.23
N VAL A 38 -7.11 10.29 8.69
CA VAL A 38 -7.45 11.63 9.21
C VAL A 38 -8.92 11.89 8.91
N ARG A 39 -9.76 11.95 9.95
CA ARG A 39 -11.20 12.17 9.80
C ARG A 39 -11.58 13.65 9.71
N ASP A 40 -10.79 14.52 10.33
CA ASP A 40 -10.98 15.95 10.36
C ASP A 40 -9.63 16.63 10.66
N SER A 41 -9.39 17.81 10.09
CA SER A 41 -8.18 18.59 10.30
C SER A 41 -8.53 20.07 10.36
N SER A 42 -8.00 20.78 11.35
CA SER A 42 -8.11 22.25 11.40
C SER A 42 -7.48 22.85 10.13
N PRO A 43 -8.07 23.90 9.52
CA PRO A 43 -7.53 24.58 8.33
C PRO A 43 -6.08 25.03 8.45
N GLU A 44 -5.59 25.24 9.68
CA GLU A 44 -4.22 25.69 9.96
C GLU A 44 -3.20 24.54 10.08
N THR A 45 -3.65 23.29 9.95
CA THR A 45 -2.78 22.12 10.10
C THR A 45 -1.98 21.92 8.82
N THR A 46 -0.67 22.14 8.91
CA THR A 46 0.26 21.88 7.80
C THR A 46 0.78 20.43 7.83
N PHE A 47 1.18 19.91 6.67
CA PHE A 47 1.85 18.61 6.60
C PHE A 47 3.09 18.54 7.51
N GLN A 48 3.86 19.63 7.58
CA GLN A 48 5.02 19.73 8.47
C GLN A 48 4.66 19.52 9.93
N HIS A 49 3.55 20.12 10.38
CA HIS A 49 3.06 19.94 11.75
C HIS A 49 2.71 18.47 12.02
N ILE A 50 2.03 17.82 11.07
CA ILE A 50 1.68 16.39 11.17
C ILE A 50 2.95 15.53 11.20
N ALA A 51 3.91 15.77 10.30
CA ALA A 51 5.17 15.05 10.23
C ALA A 51 5.94 15.11 11.56
N THR A 52 6.08 16.29 12.16
CA THR A 52 6.71 16.43 13.49
C THR A 52 5.97 15.67 14.58
N ARG A 53 4.63 15.64 14.55
CA ARG A 53 3.84 14.89 15.54
C ARG A 53 3.93 13.39 15.36
N LEU A 54 4.04 12.90 14.11
CA LEU A 54 4.21 11.49 13.83
C LEU A 54 5.61 11.00 14.20
N GLU A 55 6.66 11.80 13.96
CA GLU A 55 8.01 11.50 14.42
C GLU A 55 8.05 11.35 15.95
N LYS A 56 7.50 12.34 16.65
CA LYS A 56 7.41 12.29 18.11
C LYS A 56 6.58 11.10 18.61
N LEU A 57 5.49 10.76 17.93
CA LEU A 57 4.65 9.61 18.29
C LEU A 57 5.43 8.29 18.11
N ALA A 58 6.18 8.16 17.01
CA ALA A 58 7.03 7.01 16.74
C ALA A 58 8.07 6.81 17.87
N GLU A 59 8.74 7.89 18.29
CA GLU A 59 9.66 7.89 19.44
C GLU A 59 8.96 7.51 20.77
N GLU A 60 7.83 8.15 21.08
CA GLU A 60 7.09 7.93 22.34
C GLU A 60 6.52 6.51 22.47
N THR A 61 6.26 5.84 21.35
CA THR A 61 5.63 4.51 21.29
C THR A 61 6.56 3.40 20.85
N ASP A 62 7.87 3.69 20.66
CA ASP A 62 8.86 2.73 20.13
C ASP A 62 8.34 2.02 18.87
N SER A 63 7.81 2.80 17.94
CA SER A 63 7.07 2.31 16.77
C SER A 63 7.63 2.87 15.48
N PHE A 64 7.48 2.11 14.39
CA PHE A 64 7.75 2.57 13.04
C PHE A 64 6.45 2.96 12.34
N ILE A 65 6.37 4.21 11.87
CA ILE A 65 5.15 4.76 11.25
C ILE A 65 5.44 5.12 9.79
N ALA A 66 4.50 4.84 8.90
CA ALA A 66 4.61 5.22 7.50
C ALA A 66 3.30 5.83 6.98
N ILE A 67 3.39 6.95 6.26
CA ILE A 67 2.29 7.54 5.49
C ILE A 67 2.39 7.07 4.05
N GLN A 68 1.34 6.40 3.56
CA GLN A 68 1.22 6.02 2.15
C GLN A 68 0.79 7.23 1.30
N HIS A 69 1.49 7.43 0.18
CA HIS A 69 1.16 8.36 -0.88
C HIS A 69 0.74 7.58 -2.12
N GLN A 70 -0.26 8.11 -2.83
CA GLN A 70 -0.77 7.53 -4.07
C GLN A 70 -0.64 8.60 -5.16
N ASP A 71 0.40 8.46 -5.98
CA ASP A 71 0.73 9.43 -7.03
C ASP A 71 0.62 8.73 -8.40
N PRO A 72 0.05 9.38 -9.43
CA PRO A 72 0.06 8.84 -10.78
C PRO A 72 1.48 8.94 -11.37
N ASN A 73 1.94 7.89 -12.04
CA ASN A 73 3.16 7.94 -12.82
C ASN A 73 2.93 8.59 -14.21
N SER A 74 4.01 8.73 -14.98
CA SER A 74 3.98 9.27 -16.35
C SER A 74 3.07 8.51 -17.32
N GLU A 75 2.74 7.25 -17.00
CA GLU A 75 1.87 6.38 -17.79
C GLU A 75 0.42 6.38 -17.27
N GLY A 76 0.10 7.19 -16.25
CA GLY A 76 -1.23 7.26 -15.64
C GLY A 76 -1.58 6.10 -14.70
N THR A 77 -0.60 5.28 -14.33
CA THR A 77 -0.76 4.19 -13.37
C THR A 77 -0.47 4.71 -11.95
N THR A 78 -1.25 4.27 -10.96
CA THR A 78 -1.02 4.61 -9.55
C THR A 78 0.27 3.97 -9.04
N VAL A 79 1.14 4.78 -8.44
CA VAL A 79 2.36 4.32 -7.75
C VAL A 79 2.23 4.67 -6.27
N PHE A 80 2.56 3.68 -5.43
CA PHE A 80 2.56 3.82 -3.98
C PHE A 80 3.97 4.14 -3.49
N SER A 81 4.09 5.16 -2.64
CA SER A 81 5.34 5.48 -1.92
C SER A 81 5.03 5.83 -0.48
N TYR A 82 6.05 5.78 0.39
CA TYR A 82 5.86 5.93 1.83
C TYR A 82 6.82 6.96 2.43
N THR A 83 6.30 7.90 3.20
CA THR A 83 7.11 8.73 4.11
C THR A 83 7.18 8.04 5.46
N THR A 84 8.37 7.85 5.99
CA THR A 84 8.65 7.06 7.20
C THR A 84 9.00 7.95 8.39
N PHE A 85 8.73 7.45 9.60
CA PHE A 85 8.98 8.13 10.88
C PHE A 85 9.45 7.10 11.93
N GLY A 86 10.39 7.50 12.79
CA GLY A 86 11.02 6.65 13.79
C GLY A 86 12.10 5.69 13.25
N ASP A 87 12.72 4.96 14.18
CA ASP A 87 13.85 4.07 13.90
C ASP A 87 13.35 2.69 13.42
N GLY A 88 13.18 2.55 12.10
CA GLY A 88 12.77 1.28 11.48
C GLY A 88 13.05 1.25 9.98
N LYS A 89 12.78 0.09 9.36
CA LYS A 89 12.93 -0.10 7.91
C LYS A 89 11.58 -0.50 7.33
N LEU A 90 11.24 0.08 6.18
CA LEU A 90 10.13 -0.43 5.39
C LEU A 90 10.35 -1.91 5.02
N PRO A 91 9.30 -2.74 5.10
CA PRO A 91 9.30 -4.08 4.53
C PRO A 91 9.74 -4.09 3.05
N ASP A 92 10.43 -5.16 2.66
CA ASP A 92 10.90 -5.29 1.29
C ASP A 92 9.72 -5.26 0.29
N GLY A 93 9.91 -4.55 -0.83
CA GLY A 93 8.87 -4.34 -1.84
C GLY A 93 8.07 -3.05 -1.67
N LEU A 94 8.16 -2.37 -0.53
CA LEU A 94 7.64 -1.01 -0.37
C LEU A 94 8.71 0.03 -0.73
N GLN A 95 8.28 1.16 -1.29
CA GLN A 95 9.17 2.21 -1.80
C GLN A 95 9.08 3.45 -0.90
N GLU A 96 10.22 3.96 -0.46
CA GLU A 96 10.26 5.26 0.21
C GLU A 96 9.94 6.39 -0.77
N LYS A 97 9.26 7.41 -0.27
CA LYS A 97 9.02 8.64 -1.03
C LYS A 97 10.30 9.48 -0.96
N ASN A 98 10.98 9.62 -2.10
CA ASN A 98 12.10 10.54 -2.28
C ASN A 98 11.65 12.01 -2.24
#